data_AF-A0AAP0P423-F1
#
_entry.id   AF-A0AAP0P423-F1
#
_cell.length_a   1.000
_cell.length_b   1.000
_cell.length_c   1.000
_cell.angle_alpha   90.00
_cell.angle_beta   90.00
_cell.angle_gamma   90.00
#
_symmetry.space_group_name_H-M   'P 1'
#
loop_
_entity.id
_entity.type
_entity.pdbx_description
1 polymer ?
#
loop_
_entity_poly.entity_id
_entity_poly.type
_entity_poly.pdbx_seq_one_letter_code
_entity_poly.pdbx_strand_id
1 'polypeptide(L)' 'MSFTNELMQGETLKTLKSFACKTSVIPKATGGSVLKWSITYEKLNEADASDPYLYIDFCKSMSAAFHSHFRNTN' A
#
# COMPACT_ATOMS: atom_id res chain seq x y z
N MET A 1 0.25 14.80 -3.99
CA MET A 1 1.64 14.29 -3.98
C MET A 1 1.58 12.77 -4.03
N SER A 2 2.33 12.12 -4.92
CA SER A 2 2.29 10.66 -5.09
C SER A 2 3.69 10.09 -5.07
N PHE A 3 3.88 9.02 -4.30
CA PHE A 3 5.13 8.28 -4.25
C PHE A 3 4.84 6.82 -4.61
N THR A 4 5.61 6.30 -5.55
CA THR A 4 5.54 4.90 -5.97
C THR A 4 6.69 4.18 -5.28
N ASN A 5 6.38 3.16 -4.49
CA ASN A 5 7.38 2.29 -3.92
C ASN A 5 7.37 0.98 -4.72
N GLU A 6 8.48 0.72 -5.44
CA GLU A 6 8.75 -0.57 -6.10
C GLU A 6 9.39 -1.58 -5.15
N LEU A 7 9.41 -1.26 -3.86
CA LEU A 7 10.14 -1.98 -2.84
C LEU A 7 9.20 -2.83 -2.01
N MET A 8 9.09 -4.11 -2.38
CA MET A 8 9.05 -5.19 -1.38
C MET A 8 10.04 -6.28 -1.82
N GLN A 9 11.34 -6.02 -1.61
CA GLN A 9 12.34 -7.09 -1.67
C GLN A 9 12.29 -7.90 -0.37
N GLY A 10 12.14 -9.23 -0.50
CA GLY A 10 11.95 -10.15 0.62
C GLY A 10 11.11 -11.37 0.22
N GLU A 11 10.51 -12.06 1.20
CA GLU A 11 9.67 -13.26 0.98
C GLU A 11 8.52 -13.05 -0.03
N THR A 12 8.06 -11.81 -0.20
CA THR A 12 7.05 -11.44 -1.21
C THR A 12 7.47 -11.75 -2.65
N LEU A 13 8.75 -11.65 -3.00
CA LEU A 13 9.25 -11.98 -4.34
C LEU A 13 9.43 -13.50 -4.57
N LYS A 14 9.26 -14.33 -3.53
CA LYS A 14 9.29 -15.79 -3.68
C LYS A 14 7.99 -16.33 -4.26
N THR A 15 6.87 -15.62 -4.05
CA THR A 15 5.53 -16.02 -4.53
C THR A 15 4.99 -15.09 -5.60
N LEU A 16 5.53 -13.87 -5.72
CA LEU A 16 5.11 -12.85 -6.70
C LEU A 16 6.27 -12.48 -7.62
N LYS A 17 6.02 -12.53 -8.93
CA LYS A 17 6.96 -12.14 -9.98
C LYS A 17 7.20 -10.64 -10.01
N SER A 18 6.17 -9.85 -9.71
CA SER A 18 6.29 -8.40 -9.51
C SER A 18 5.32 -7.94 -8.43
N PHE A 19 5.74 -6.94 -7.66
CA PHE A 19 4.90 -6.27 -6.67
C PHE A 19 5.25 -4.78 -6.65
N ALA A 20 4.25 -3.94 -6.91
CA ALA A 20 4.37 -2.49 -6.89
C ALA A 20 3.26 -1.90 -6.03
N CYS A 21 3.63 -1.02 -5.10
CA CYS A 21 2.69 -0.31 -4.26
C CYS A 21 2.80 1.20 -4.49
N LYS A 22 1.75 1.78 -5.06
CA LYS A 22 1.66 3.22 -5.30
C LYS A 22 0.76 3.87 -4.25
N THR A 23 1.32 4.87 -3.57
CA THR A 23 0.60 5.66 -2.57
C THR A 23 0.41 7.07 -3.08
N SER A 24 -0.83 7.56 -3.11
CA SER A 24 -1.16 8.90 -3.58
C SER A 24 -1.97 9.66 -2.55
N VAL A 25 -1.48 10.82 -2.14
CA VAL A 25 -2.21 11.76 -1.28
C VAL A 25 -2.91 12.76 -2.19
N ILE A 26 -4.24 12.70 -2.21
CA ILE A 26 -5.12 13.55 -3.01
C ILE A 26 -5.80 14.54 -2.06
N PRO A 27 -5.44 15.84 -2.10
CA PRO A 27 -6.10 16.85 -1.28
C PRO A 27 -7.57 16.98 -1.69
N LYS A 28 -8.46 17.14 -0.70
CA LYS A 28 -9.88 17.40 -0.93
C LYS A 28 -10.13 18.91 -0.99
N ALA A 29 -11.08 19.33 -1.83
CA ALA A 29 -11.47 20.74 -1.97
C ALA A 29 -11.99 21.35 -0.65
N THR A 30 -12.59 20.53 0.21
CA THR A 30 -13.16 20.92 1.51
C THR A 30 -12.45 20.20 2.66
N GLY A 31 -11.25 20.65 2.98
CA GLY A 31 -10.50 20.20 4.16
C GLY A 31 -9.99 18.75 4.11
N GLY A 32 -8.72 18.56 4.48
CA GLY A 32 -8.10 17.23 4.57
C GLY A 32 -7.63 16.63 3.24
N SER A 33 -7.18 15.38 3.30
CA SER A 33 -6.64 14.63 2.17
C SER A 33 -7.13 13.19 2.16
N VAL A 34 -7.25 12.59 0.98
CA VAL A 34 -7.50 11.15 0.80
C VAL A 34 -6.19 10.46 0.47
N LEU A 35 -5.89 9.40 1.21
CA LEU A 35 -4.79 8.49 0.90
C LEU A 35 -5.33 7.37 -0.01
N LYS A 36 -4.82 7.29 -1.24
CA LYS A 36 -5.13 6.24 -2.21
C LYS A 36 -3.97 5.27 -2.27
N TRP A 37 -4.23 4.02 -1.91
CA TRP A 37 -3.31 2.90 -2.12
C TRP A 37 -3.68 2.19 -3.42
N SER A 38 -2.70 1.90 -4.25
CA SER A 38 -2.86 1.10 -5.47
C SER A 38 -1.78 0.05 -5.49
N ILE A 39 -2.19 -1.21 -5.35
CA ILE A 39 -1.29 -2.36 -5.32
C ILE A 39 -1.43 -3.06 -6.66
N THR A 40 -0.32 -3.18 -7.38
CA THR A 40 -0.22 -3.95 -8.62
C THR A 40 0.72 -5.10 -8.35
N TYR A 41 0.28 -6.32 -8.59
CA TYR A 41 1.12 -7.51 -8.39
C TYR A 41 0.90 -8.51 -9.51
N GLU A 42 1.95 -9.27 -9.80
CA GLU A 42 1.93 -10.38 -10.75
C GLU A 42 2.30 -11.66 -9.99
N LYS A 43 1.40 -12.64 -10.00
CA LYS A 43 1.60 -13.93 -9.34
C LYS A 43 2.67 -14.73 -10.09
N LEU A 44 3.54 -15.43 -9.37
CA LEU A 44 4.54 -16.31 -10.00
C LEU A 44 3.90 -17.63 -10.49
N ASN A 45 2.95 -18.17 -9.74
CA ASN A 45 2.11 -19.33 -10.09
C ASN A 45 0.70 -19.16 -9.47
N GLU A 46 -0.36 -19.64 -10.12
CA GLU A 46 -1.73 -19.53 -9.61
C GLU A 46 -1.97 -20.34 -8.32
N ALA A 47 -1.22 -21.42 -8.13
CA ALA A 47 -1.38 -22.35 -7.01
C ALA A 47 -0.79 -21.85 -5.67
N ASP A 48 0.29 -21.06 -5.71
CA ASP A 48 1.01 -20.54 -4.52
C ASP A 48 0.77 -19.05 -4.26
N ALA A 49 -0.13 -18.45 -5.02
CA ALA A 49 -0.41 -17.03 -4.91
C ALA A 49 -1.10 -16.71 -3.60
N SER A 50 -0.32 -16.25 -2.63
CA SER A 50 -0.81 -15.75 -1.34
C SER A 50 -1.88 -14.68 -1.57
N ASP A 51 -2.93 -14.75 -0.75
CA ASP A 51 -4.11 -13.91 -0.91
C ASP A 51 -3.74 -12.41 -0.83
N PRO A 52 -4.12 -11.59 -1.83
CA PRO A 52 -3.90 -10.14 -1.80
C PRO A 52 -4.48 -9.43 -0.57
N TYR A 53 -5.41 -10.04 0.18
CA TYR A 53 -5.97 -9.46 1.40
C TYR A 53 -4.91 -9.13 2.47
N LEU A 54 -3.81 -9.90 2.55
CA LEU A 54 -2.72 -9.62 3.50
C LEU A 54 -2.11 -8.23 3.27
N TYR A 55 -1.90 -7.85 2.00
CA TYR A 55 -1.33 -6.55 1.64
C TYR A 55 -2.33 -5.41 1.84
N ILE A 56 -3.62 -5.68 1.65
CA ILE A 56 -4.69 -4.71 1.90
C ILE A 56 -4.75 -4.37 3.39
N ASP A 57 -4.65 -5.35 4.27
CA ASP A 57 -4.68 -5.11 5.72
C ASP A 57 -3.42 -4.38 6.22
N PHE A 58 -2.26 -4.67 5.63
CA PHE A 58 -1.05 -3.86 5.86
C PHE A 58 -1.27 -2.39 5.46
N CYS A 59 -1.84 -2.12 4.28
CA CYS A 59 -2.15 -0.75 3.85
C CYS A 59 -3.17 -0.04 4.76
N LYS A 60 -4.17 -0.77 5.29
CA LYS A 60 -5.11 -0.22 6.28
C LYS A 60 -4.39 0.15 7.58
N SER A 61 -3.55 -0.74 8.10
CA SER A 61 -2.79 -0.51 9.34
C SER A 61 -1.84 0.69 9.20
N MET A 62 -1.10 0.77 8.10
CA MET A 62 -0.26 1.95 7.79
C MET A 62 -1.08 3.23 7.70
N SER A 63 -2.25 3.20 7.06
CA SER A 63 -3.11 4.38 6.94
C SER A 63 -3.57 4.88 8.31
N ALA A 64 -3.92 3.97 9.22
CA ALA A 64 -4.30 4.29 10.59
C ALA A 64 -3.11 4.86 11.39
N ALA A 65 -1.92 4.27 11.25
CA ALA A 65 -0.69 4.74 11.87
C ALA A 65 -0.33 6.16 11.39
N PHE A 66 -0.37 6.42 10.08
CA PHE A 66 -0.15 7.75 9.52
C PHE A 66 -1.20 8.74 10.05
N HIS A 67 -2.48 8.38 10.03
CA HIS A 67 -3.53 9.25 10.54
C HIS A 67 -3.32 9.61 12.01
N SER A 68 -2.99 8.64 12.86
CA SER A 68 -2.69 8.86 14.27
C SER A 68 -1.45 9.74 14.44
N HIS A 69 -0.36 9.46 13.71
CA HIS A 69 0.87 10.23 13.81
C HIS A 69 0.67 11.71 13.42
N PHE A 70 0.05 11.98 12.28
CA PHE A 70 -0.23 13.35 11.81
C PHE A 70 -1.27 14.08 12.64
N ARG A 71 -2.20 13.34 13.27
CA ARG A 71 -3.17 13.93 14.20
C ARG A 71 -2.54 14.33 15.53
N ASN A 72 -1.54 13.59 16.00
CA ASN A 72 -0.91 13.82 17.31
C ASN A 72 0.24 14.85 17.25
N THR A 73 0.52 15.42 16.08
CA THR A 73 1.55 16.47 15.87
C THR A 73 0.97 17.86 15.56
N ASN A 74 -0.35 18.04 15.65
CA ASN A 74 -1.05 19.33 15.60
C ASN A 74 -1.75 19.60 16.94
#